data_AF-A0A7L4PPJ1-F1
#
_entry.id   AF-A0A7L4PPJ1-F1
#
_cell.length_a   1.000
_cell.length_b   1.000
_cell.length_c   1.000
_cell.angle_alpha   90.00
_cell.angle_beta   90.00
_cell.angle_gamma   90.00
#
_symmetry.space_group_name_H-M   'P 1'
#
loop_
_entity.id
_entity.type
_entity.pdbx_description
1 polymer ?
#
loop_
_entity_poly.entity_id
_entity_poly.type
_entity_poly.pdbx_seq_one_letter_code
_entity_poly.pdbx_strand_id
1 'polypeptide(L)'
;MNDRYVLYALAFSFIFVSAFVLLSFSEVKISEERFTRLYFNTTILEIDNNTSNLDGVEIKAYDNGIIINSSNIYYPGDTFFVNGKGYTLNMITKESILLYNYTKKTDGPLYFDFTIENLEGVDKNYSYMINIDGNKVLEGNESIKSNEKRVIEKQLDYKEPGDHRLNIKLDTGAEIYFNFSSVKK
;
A
#
# COMPACT_ATOMS: atom_id res chain seq x y z
N MET A 1 -16.68 49.73 27.85
CA MET A 1 -16.57 48.27 28.06
C MET A 1 -15.35 48.06 28.93
N ASN A 2 -15.48 47.38 30.07
CA ASN A 2 -14.44 47.37 31.10
C ASN A 2 -13.28 46.46 30.65
N ASP A 3 -12.07 47.00 30.49
CA ASP A 3 -10.91 46.36 29.85
C ASP A 3 -10.57 44.98 30.43
N ARG A 4 -10.97 44.73 31.68
CA ARG A 4 -10.88 43.41 32.32
C ARG A 4 -11.63 42.32 31.55
N TYR A 5 -12.81 42.61 31.00
CA TYR A 5 -13.58 41.63 30.22
C TYR A 5 -12.93 41.33 28.86
N VAL A 6 -12.26 42.30 28.26
CA VAL A 6 -11.49 42.10 27.02
C VAL A 6 -10.28 41.22 27.30
N LEU A 7 -9.60 41.45 28.43
CA LEU A 7 -8.48 40.62 28.89
C LEU A 7 -8.92 39.18 29.22
N TYR A 8 -10.07 39.00 29.88
CA TYR A 8 -10.62 37.68 30.14
C TYR A 8 -11.03 36.96 28.85
N ALA A 9 -11.65 37.66 27.90
CA ALA A 9 -12.01 37.08 26.60
C ALA A 9 -10.78 36.66 25.79
N LEU A 10 -9.73 37.48 25.77
CA LEU A 10 -8.44 37.15 25.15
C LEU A 10 -7.80 35.93 25.83
N ALA A 11 -7.72 35.90 27.16
CA ALA A 11 -7.16 34.77 27.90
C ALA A 11 -7.97 33.48 27.64
N PHE A 12 -9.29 33.54 27.62
CA PHE A 12 -10.15 32.39 27.32
C PHE A 12 -9.96 31.90 25.89
N SER A 13 -9.83 32.80 24.91
CA SER A 13 -9.57 32.43 23.52
C SER A 13 -8.22 31.72 23.36
N PHE A 14 -7.18 32.18 24.06
CA PHE A 14 -5.87 31.52 24.06
C PHE A 14 -5.93 30.14 24.69
N ILE A 15 -6.60 29.97 25.82
CA ILE A 15 -6.74 28.66 26.47
C ILE A 15 -7.51 27.70 25.56
N PHE A 16 -8.58 28.17 24.92
CA PHE A 16 -9.41 27.34 24.04
C PHE A 16 -8.66 26.91 22.77
N VAL A 17 -7.94 27.84 22.13
CA VAL A 17 -7.09 27.54 20.98
C VAL A 17 -5.96 26.60 21.38
N SER A 18 -5.32 26.81 22.53
CA SER A 18 -4.24 25.94 23.02
C SER A 18 -4.74 24.52 23.31
N ALA A 19 -5.91 24.37 23.95
CA ALA A 19 -6.53 23.08 24.22
C ALA A 19 -6.99 22.37 22.94
N PHE A 20 -7.53 23.12 21.97
CA PHE A 20 -7.93 22.56 20.67
C PHE A 20 -6.71 22.11 19.86
N VAL A 21 -5.62 22.88 19.90
CA VAL A 21 -4.33 22.51 19.30
C VAL A 21 -3.74 21.28 20.00
N LEU A 22 -3.78 21.21 21.34
CA LEU A 22 -3.37 20.02 22.11
C LEU A 22 -4.24 18.79 21.87
N LEU A 23 -5.54 18.94 21.58
CA LEU A 23 -6.43 17.85 21.19
C LEU A 23 -6.25 17.46 19.72
N SER A 24 -5.86 18.40 18.87
CA SER A 24 -5.51 18.15 17.46
C SER A 24 -4.12 17.50 17.31
N PHE A 25 -3.20 17.78 18.25
CA PHE A 25 -1.90 17.14 18.42
C PHE A 25 -1.88 16.03 19.47
N SER A 26 -3.02 15.74 20.10
CA SER A 26 -3.27 14.42 20.67
C SER A 26 -3.41 13.52 19.46
N GLU A 27 -2.27 13.23 18.83
CA GLU A 27 -2.06 12.09 17.99
C GLU A 27 -2.77 10.96 18.72
N VAL A 28 -3.90 10.52 18.15
CA VAL A 28 -4.26 9.13 18.27
C VAL A 28 -2.96 8.44 17.89
N LYS A 29 -2.25 7.90 18.87
CA LYS A 29 -1.14 6.97 18.63
C LYS A 29 -1.81 5.78 17.97
N ILE A 30 -2.06 5.93 16.68
CA ILE A 30 -2.39 4.86 15.78
C ILE A 30 -1.14 3.99 15.87
N SER A 31 -1.27 2.89 16.62
CA SER A 31 -0.25 1.85 16.77
C SER A 31 0.46 1.66 15.43
N GLU A 32 1.78 1.57 15.41
CA GLU A 32 2.56 1.31 14.18
C GLU A 32 2.02 0.11 13.39
N GLU A 33 1.30 -0.81 14.04
CA GLU A 33 0.58 -1.92 13.41
C GLU A 33 -0.46 -1.46 12.35
N ARG A 34 -1.08 -0.31 12.57
CA ARG A 34 -2.19 0.25 11.79
C ARG A 34 -1.75 1.14 10.62
N PHE A 35 -0.46 1.50 10.52
CA PHE A 35 0.05 2.25 9.38
C PHE A 35 0.74 1.32 8.39
N THR A 36 0.11 1.12 7.23
CA THR A 36 0.83 0.74 6.02
C THR A 36 1.11 2.01 5.23
N ARG A 37 1.82 2.98 5.82
CA ARG A 37 2.50 4.02 5.03
C ARG A 37 3.55 3.29 4.22
N LEU A 38 3.18 2.95 2.98
CA LEU A 38 3.99 2.22 2.01
C LEU A 38 5.27 3.03 1.73
N TYR A 39 6.34 2.72 2.46
CA TYR A 39 7.68 3.07 2.02
C TYR A 39 8.03 2.09 0.90
N PHE A 40 7.86 2.54 -0.34
CA PHE A 40 8.36 1.81 -1.51
C PHE A 40 9.89 1.81 -1.43
N ASN A 41 10.45 0.79 -0.79
CA ASN A 41 11.86 0.52 -1.00
C ASN A 41 12.00 0.14 -2.47
N THR A 42 12.77 0.96 -3.17
CA THR A 42 13.08 0.76 -4.56
C THR A 42 14.41 0.02 -4.61
N THR A 43 14.39 -1.19 -5.13
CA THR A 43 15.60 -1.99 -5.40
C THR A 43 15.94 -1.84 -6.87
N ILE A 44 17.11 -1.28 -7.15
CA ILE A 44 17.67 -1.18 -8.50
C ILE A 44 18.69 -2.29 -8.62
N LEU A 45 18.54 -3.14 -9.64
CA LEU A 45 19.52 -4.16 -9.96
C LEU A 45 20.22 -3.80 -11.26
N GLU A 46 21.54 -3.82 -11.28
CA GLU A 46 22.31 -3.60 -12.49
C GLU A 46 22.26 -4.85 -13.38
N ILE A 47 22.18 -4.63 -14.69
CA ILE A 47 22.20 -5.69 -15.69
C ILE A 47 23.61 -5.80 -16.27
N ASP A 48 24.22 -6.98 -16.13
CA ASP A 48 25.42 -7.38 -16.83
C ASP A 48 25.09 -8.53 -17.79
N ASN A 49 25.34 -8.35 -19.09
CA ASN A 49 25.06 -9.34 -20.14
C ASN A 49 23.63 -9.94 -20.08
N ASN A 50 22.60 -9.08 -19.95
CA ASN A 50 21.19 -9.46 -19.79
C ASN A 50 20.88 -10.28 -18.52
N THR A 51 21.79 -10.31 -17.55
CA THR A 51 21.61 -11.01 -16.29
C THR A 51 21.81 -10.07 -15.11
N SER A 52 21.13 -10.38 -14.02
CA SER A 52 21.24 -9.68 -12.75
C SER A 52 21.10 -10.68 -11.61
N ASN A 53 21.60 -10.34 -10.42
CA ASN A 53 21.43 -11.16 -9.23
C ASN A 53 20.54 -10.45 -8.20
N LEU A 54 19.51 -11.15 -7.72
CA LEU A 54 18.67 -10.68 -6.62
C LEU A 54 18.70 -11.72 -5.50
N ASP A 55 19.31 -11.37 -4.36
CA ASP A 55 19.41 -12.24 -3.19
C ASP A 55 19.91 -13.67 -3.52
N GLY A 56 20.88 -13.79 -4.44
CA GLY A 56 21.45 -15.07 -4.88
C GLY A 56 20.70 -15.75 -6.04
N VAL A 57 19.57 -15.21 -6.48
CA VAL A 57 18.80 -15.73 -7.62
C VAL A 57 19.17 -14.98 -8.89
N GLU A 58 19.50 -15.71 -9.95
CA GLU A 58 19.77 -15.14 -11.27
C GLU A 58 18.45 -14.71 -11.95
N ILE A 59 18.42 -13.47 -12.41
CA ILE A 59 17.33 -12.87 -13.17
C ILE A 59 17.84 -12.58 -14.57
N LYS A 60 17.15 -13.11 -15.59
CA LYS A 60 17.44 -12.80 -17.00
C LYS A 60 16.50 -11.70 -17.48
N ALA A 61 17.02 -10.57 -17.89
CA ALA A 61 16.26 -9.47 -18.46
C ALA A 61 16.19 -9.57 -19.99
N TYR A 62 15.06 -9.12 -20.54
CA TYR A 62 14.83 -8.91 -21.96
C TYR A 62 13.91 -7.71 -22.13
N ASP A 63 13.72 -7.25 -23.37
CA ASP A 63 13.17 -5.93 -23.70
C ASP A 63 11.96 -5.50 -22.85
N ASN A 64 11.03 -6.42 -22.55
CA ASN A 64 9.81 -6.11 -21.81
C ASN A 64 9.57 -6.99 -20.57
N GLY A 65 10.53 -7.81 -20.13
CA GLY A 65 10.28 -8.71 -19.01
C GLY A 65 11.53 -9.34 -18.39
N ILE A 66 11.30 -10.12 -17.33
CA ILE A 66 12.35 -10.88 -16.65
C ILE A 66 11.98 -12.34 -16.49
N ILE A 67 12.96 -13.24 -16.63
CA ILE A 67 12.84 -14.67 -16.31
C ILE A 67 13.55 -14.89 -14.99
N ILE A 68 12.86 -15.61 -14.11
CA ILE A 68 13.41 -16.11 -12.86
C ILE A 68 13.30 -17.63 -12.88
N ASN A 69 14.38 -18.33 -12.52
CA ASN A 69 14.43 -19.81 -12.44
C ASN A 69 13.95 -20.52 -13.73
N SER A 70 14.24 -19.94 -14.90
CA SER A 70 14.02 -20.53 -16.23
C SER A 70 12.58 -20.89 -16.61
N SER A 71 11.57 -20.50 -15.82
CA SER A 71 10.21 -21.07 -15.95
C SER A 71 9.12 -20.01 -16.10
N ASN A 72 9.23 -18.89 -15.41
CA ASN A 72 8.21 -17.84 -15.39
C ASN A 72 8.75 -16.54 -15.97
N ILE A 73 7.99 -15.96 -16.90
CA ILE A 73 8.22 -14.63 -17.44
C ILE A 73 7.36 -13.66 -16.64
N TYR A 74 7.97 -12.59 -16.14
CA TYR A 74 7.29 -11.50 -15.45
C TYR A 74 7.45 -10.20 -16.26
N TYR A 75 6.39 -9.41 -16.31
CA TYR A 75 6.31 -8.11 -16.98
C TYR A 75 6.19 -6.97 -15.96
N PRO A 76 6.43 -5.71 -16.35
CA PRO A 76 6.11 -4.56 -15.51
C PRO A 76 4.69 -4.62 -14.93
N GLY A 77 4.57 -4.49 -13.62
CA GLY A 77 3.35 -4.69 -12.84
C GLY A 77 3.21 -6.07 -12.19
N ASP A 78 3.93 -7.07 -12.70
CA ASP A 78 3.93 -8.41 -12.12
C ASP A 78 4.72 -8.45 -10.82
N THR A 79 4.25 -9.30 -9.91
CA THR A 79 4.89 -9.54 -8.61
C THR A 79 5.36 -10.97 -8.53
N PHE A 80 6.57 -11.14 -7.98
CA PHE A 80 7.21 -12.42 -7.75
C PHE A 80 7.88 -12.44 -6.37
N PHE A 81 8.19 -13.63 -5.87
CA PHE A 81 8.84 -13.81 -4.57
C PHE A 81 10.23 -14.43 -4.74
N VAL A 82 11.23 -13.84 -4.09
CA VAL A 82 12.59 -14.38 -3.97
C VAL A 82 12.92 -14.50 -2.50
N ASN A 83 13.24 -15.71 -2.05
CA ASN A 83 13.59 -16.02 -0.65
C ASN A 83 12.58 -15.47 0.39
N GLY A 84 11.29 -15.53 0.05
CA GLY A 84 10.18 -15.04 0.88
C GLY A 84 10.02 -13.52 0.96
N LYS A 85 10.72 -12.78 0.09
CA LYS A 85 10.54 -11.35 -0.09
C LYS A 85 9.85 -11.10 -1.43
N GLY A 86 8.74 -10.36 -1.38
CA GLY A 86 7.93 -9.99 -2.53
C GLY A 86 8.49 -8.77 -3.26
N TYR A 87 8.66 -8.90 -4.56
CA TYR A 87 9.15 -7.89 -5.48
C TYR A 87 8.12 -7.66 -6.59
N THR A 88 7.77 -6.39 -6.84
CA THR A 88 6.98 -6.00 -8.01
C THR A 88 7.91 -5.40 -9.04
N LEU A 89 7.90 -5.94 -10.25
CA LEU A 89 8.65 -5.41 -11.37
C LEU A 89 8.04 -4.08 -11.80
N ASN A 90 8.81 -2.99 -11.73
CA ASN A 90 8.33 -1.67 -12.13
C ASN A 90 8.75 -1.32 -13.55
N MET A 91 10.06 -1.37 -13.81
CA MET A 91 10.62 -0.95 -15.09
C MET A 91 11.87 -1.78 -15.40
N ILE A 92 12.11 -2.01 -16.68
CA ILE A 92 13.34 -2.58 -17.17
C ILE A 92 13.95 -1.56 -18.13
N THR A 93 15.23 -1.29 -17.94
CA THR A 93 16.05 -0.49 -18.87
C THR A 93 17.14 -1.38 -19.45
N LYS A 94 17.95 -0.85 -20.36
CA LYS A 94 19.12 -1.58 -20.88
C LYS A 94 20.16 -1.91 -19.79
N GLU A 95 20.19 -1.10 -18.73
CA GLU A 95 21.26 -1.13 -17.72
C GLU A 95 20.77 -1.62 -16.35
N SER A 96 19.46 -1.64 -16.13
CA SER A 96 18.91 -1.96 -14.82
C SER A 96 17.48 -2.50 -14.84
N ILE A 97 17.18 -3.26 -13.78
CA ILE A 97 15.84 -3.72 -13.41
C ILE A 97 15.42 -2.94 -12.17
N LEU A 98 14.27 -2.28 -12.25
CA LEU A 98 13.68 -1.53 -11.16
C LEU A 98 12.59 -2.36 -10.48
N LEU A 99 12.78 -2.66 -9.21
CA LEU A 99 11.87 -3.43 -8.40
C LEU A 99 11.35 -2.61 -7.22
N TYR A 100 10.07 -2.74 -6.92
CA TYR A 100 9.53 -2.31 -5.64
C TYR A 100 9.45 -3.49 -4.70
N ASN A 101 10.01 -3.36 -3.50
CA ASN A 101 9.95 -4.43 -2.51
C ASN A 101 9.42 -3.95 -1.17
N TYR A 102 8.29 -4.53 -0.78
CA TYR A 102 7.78 -4.43 0.57
C TYR A 102 7.04 -5.72 0.90
N THR A 103 7.45 -6.37 1.99
CA THR A 103 6.79 -7.56 2.51
C THR A 103 6.58 -7.36 3.99
N LYS A 104 5.33 -7.14 4.40
CA LYS A 104 4.98 -6.98 5.81
C LYS A 104 4.88 -8.37 6.44
N LYS A 105 5.70 -8.63 7.45
CA LYS A 105 5.50 -9.80 8.31
C LYS A 105 4.31 -9.54 9.22
N THR A 106 3.38 -10.49 9.28
CA THR A 106 2.19 -10.41 10.14
C THR A 106 2.02 -11.73 10.89
N ASP A 107 1.65 -11.65 12.16
CA ASP A 107 1.36 -12.76 13.07
C ASP A 107 -0.09 -12.73 13.59
N GLY A 108 -0.96 -11.97 12.89
CA GLY A 108 -2.33 -11.66 13.30
C GLY A 108 -3.19 -11.13 12.14
N PRO A 109 -4.25 -10.36 12.44
CA PRO A 109 -5.12 -9.80 11.41
C PRO A 109 -4.33 -8.88 10.47
N LEU A 110 -4.60 -8.99 9.17
CA LEU A 110 -4.10 -8.10 8.13
C LEU A 110 -4.88 -6.80 8.17
N TYR A 111 -4.19 -5.71 8.45
CA TYR A 111 -4.74 -4.36 8.35
C TYR A 111 -4.14 -3.65 7.13
N PHE A 112 -5.00 -3.13 6.26
CA PHE A 112 -4.60 -2.36 5.09
C PHE A 112 -5.64 -1.30 4.76
N ASP A 113 -5.16 -0.23 4.13
CA ASP A 113 -6.00 0.79 3.53
C ASP A 113 -5.70 0.90 2.04
N PHE A 114 -6.67 1.43 1.30
CA PHE A 114 -6.47 1.87 -0.07
C PHE A 114 -7.35 3.08 -0.33
N THR A 115 -7.01 3.85 -1.35
CA THR A 115 -7.73 5.07 -1.68
C THR A 115 -8.31 4.98 -3.09
N ILE A 116 -9.55 5.41 -3.24
CA ILE A 116 -10.16 5.68 -4.54
C ILE A 116 -10.38 7.19 -4.64
N GLU A 117 -9.89 7.78 -5.71
CA GLU A 117 -10.07 9.19 -6.04
C GLU A 117 -10.90 9.29 -7.32
N ASN A 118 -12.05 9.96 -7.25
CA ASN A 118 -12.92 10.16 -8.39
C ASN A 118 -12.61 11.53 -9.02
N LEU A 119 -11.77 11.53 -10.05
CA LEU A 119 -11.45 12.74 -10.83
C LEU A 119 -12.46 13.00 -11.96
N GLU A 120 -13.52 12.20 -12.05
CA GLU A 120 -14.55 12.38 -13.06
C GLU A 120 -15.54 13.47 -12.62
N GLY A 121 -16.10 14.19 -13.60
CA GLY A 121 -17.06 15.29 -13.36
C GLY A 121 -18.44 14.85 -12.86
N VAL A 122 -18.60 13.58 -12.45
CA VAL A 122 -19.86 12.98 -12.01
C VAL A 122 -19.62 12.01 -10.84
N ASP A 123 -20.63 11.85 -9.99
CA ASP A 123 -20.60 10.89 -8.89
C ASP A 123 -20.61 9.45 -9.44
N LYS A 124 -19.85 8.56 -8.80
CA LYS A 124 -19.71 7.16 -9.24
C LYS A 124 -19.77 6.18 -8.08
N ASN A 125 -20.28 5.00 -8.38
CA ASN A 125 -20.21 3.84 -7.51
C ASN A 125 -19.09 2.93 -8.04
N TYR A 126 -18.07 2.71 -7.21
CA TYR A 126 -16.98 1.80 -7.49
C TYR A 126 -17.19 0.50 -6.73
N SER A 127 -17.14 -0.62 -7.43
CA SER A 127 -17.10 -1.95 -6.83
C SER A 127 -15.66 -2.47 -6.81
N TYR A 128 -15.29 -3.18 -5.74
CA TYR A 128 -13.98 -3.80 -5.61
C TYR A 128 -14.06 -5.21 -5.05
N MET A 129 -13.11 -6.05 -5.47
CA MET A 129 -12.86 -7.38 -4.92
C MET A 129 -11.46 -7.43 -4.33
N ILE A 130 -11.35 -8.00 -3.13
CA ILE A 130 -10.06 -8.28 -2.50
C ILE A 130 -9.80 -9.78 -2.59
N ASN A 131 -8.66 -10.13 -3.18
CA ASN A 131 -8.22 -11.51 -3.31
C ASN A 131 -6.89 -11.71 -2.59
N ILE A 132 -6.66 -12.90 -2.03
CA ILE A 132 -5.35 -13.34 -1.54
C ILE A 132 -4.96 -14.56 -2.36
N ASP A 133 -3.81 -14.51 -3.03
CA ASP A 133 -3.30 -15.56 -3.93
C ASP A 133 -4.31 -15.99 -5.01
N GLY A 134 -5.08 -15.02 -5.50
CA GLY A 134 -6.13 -15.25 -6.50
C GLY A 134 -7.46 -15.74 -5.95
N ASN A 135 -7.54 -16.09 -4.66
CA ASN A 135 -8.78 -16.48 -4.01
C ASN A 135 -9.52 -15.26 -3.47
N LYS A 136 -10.80 -15.12 -3.84
CA LYS A 136 -11.65 -14.03 -3.34
C LYS A 136 -11.89 -14.16 -1.85
N VAL A 137 -11.59 -13.09 -1.11
CA VAL A 137 -11.75 -13.04 0.35
C VAL A 137 -12.82 -12.03 0.75
N LEU A 138 -12.93 -10.90 0.04
CA LEU A 138 -13.90 -9.85 0.36
C LEU A 138 -14.37 -9.12 -0.91
N GLU A 139 -15.55 -8.53 -0.85
CA GLU A 139 -16.04 -7.57 -1.84
C GLU A 139 -16.65 -6.35 -1.15
N GLY A 140 -16.67 -5.22 -1.86
CA GLY A 140 -17.29 -4.00 -1.35
C GLY A 140 -17.65 -3.04 -2.46
N ASN A 141 -18.44 -2.03 -2.09
CA ASN A 141 -18.92 -0.99 -2.99
C ASN A 141 -18.81 0.36 -2.28
N GLU A 142 -18.34 1.38 -2.99
CA GLU A 142 -18.17 2.74 -2.47
C GLU A 142 -18.74 3.76 -3.44
N SER A 143 -19.64 4.61 -2.93
CA SER A 143 -20.17 5.76 -3.67
C SER A 143 -19.32 6.98 -3.40
N ILE A 144 -18.64 7.49 -4.42
CA ILE A 144 -17.64 8.57 -4.34
C ILE A 144 -18.06 9.70 -5.26
N LYS A 145 -18.19 10.90 -4.69
CA LYS A 145 -18.63 12.08 -5.42
C LYS A 145 -17.55 12.57 -6.39
N SER A 146 -17.95 13.38 -7.35
CA SER A 146 -17.02 14.06 -8.24
C SER A 146 -15.97 14.86 -7.45
N ASN A 147 -14.69 14.69 -7.81
CA ASN A 147 -13.52 15.27 -7.16
C ASN A 147 -13.35 14.90 -5.67
N GLU A 148 -13.97 13.81 -5.22
CA GLU A 148 -13.79 13.27 -3.87
C GLU A 148 -12.70 12.19 -3.86
N LYS A 149 -11.94 12.18 -2.78
CA LYS A 149 -11.00 11.11 -2.43
C LYS A 149 -11.52 10.38 -1.19
N ARG A 150 -11.68 9.06 -1.27
CA ARG A 150 -12.11 8.23 -0.14
C ARG A 150 -11.05 7.18 0.21
N VAL A 151 -10.65 7.18 1.48
CA VAL A 151 -9.81 6.13 2.08
C VAL A 151 -10.71 5.02 2.59
N ILE A 152 -10.37 3.78 2.27
CA ILE A 152 -11.11 2.57 2.64
C ILE A 152 -10.18 1.72 3.49
N GLU A 153 -10.57 1.46 4.73
CA GLU A 153 -9.82 0.66 5.68
C GLU A 153 -10.42 -0.75 5.79
N LYS A 154 -9.57 -1.77 5.80
CA LYS A 154 -9.98 -3.17 5.91
C LYS A 154 -9.12 -3.94 6.89
N GLN A 155 -9.77 -4.89 7.56
CA GLN A 155 -9.17 -5.89 8.41
C GLN A 155 -9.58 -7.27 7.90
N LEU A 156 -8.62 -8.18 7.74
CA LEU A 156 -8.86 -9.57 7.36
C LEU A 156 -8.14 -10.51 8.32
N ASP A 157 -8.85 -11.52 8.81
CA ASP A 157 -8.22 -12.61 9.54
C ASP A 157 -7.69 -13.64 8.55
N TYR A 158 -6.36 -13.73 8.42
CA TYR A 158 -5.70 -14.69 7.53
C TYR A 158 -4.69 -15.51 8.33
N LYS A 159 -4.84 -16.84 8.31
CA LYS A 159 -4.11 -17.76 9.20
C LYS A 159 -3.21 -18.74 8.46
N GLU A 160 -3.28 -18.76 7.14
CA GLU A 160 -2.38 -19.61 6.36
C GLU A 160 -0.96 -19.04 6.48
N PRO A 161 0.02 -19.88 6.85
CA PRO A 161 1.41 -19.46 6.93
C PRO A 161 2.05 -19.48 5.54
N GLY A 162 2.96 -18.55 5.30
CA GLY A 162 3.67 -18.45 4.03
C GLY A 162 3.72 -17.01 3.51
N ASP A 163 4.20 -16.89 2.28
CA ASP A 163 4.26 -15.62 1.57
C ASP A 163 3.05 -15.52 0.64
N HIS A 164 2.34 -14.42 0.75
CA HIS A 164 1.04 -14.23 0.13
C HIS A 164 0.95 -12.86 -0.56
N ARG A 165 0.17 -12.80 -1.63
CA ARG A 165 -0.14 -11.57 -2.36
C ARG A 165 -1.62 -11.24 -2.19
N LEU A 166 -1.89 -10.10 -1.57
CA LEU A 166 -3.21 -9.48 -1.58
C LEU A 166 -3.33 -8.62 -2.84
N ASN A 167 -4.44 -8.76 -3.57
CA ASN A 167 -4.81 -7.87 -4.66
C ASN A 167 -6.17 -7.22 -4.38
N ILE A 168 -6.34 -6.01 -4.89
CA ILE A 168 -7.62 -5.29 -4.87
C ILE A 168 -7.93 -4.93 -6.32
N LYS A 169 -8.99 -5.52 -6.86
CA LYS A 169 -9.43 -5.28 -8.24
C LYS A 169 -10.70 -4.44 -8.24
N LEU A 170 -10.65 -3.28 -8.89
CA LEU A 170 -11.81 -2.44 -9.13
C LEU A 170 -12.55 -2.87 -10.41
N ASP A 171 -13.84 -2.60 -10.49
CA ASP A 171 -14.65 -2.76 -11.71
C ASP A 171 -14.15 -1.96 -12.91
N THR A 172 -13.44 -0.86 -12.66
CA THR A 172 -12.74 -0.09 -13.70
C THR A 172 -11.60 -0.87 -14.36
N GLY A 173 -11.20 -2.01 -13.80
CA GLY A 173 -10.06 -2.81 -14.24
C GLY A 173 -8.73 -2.42 -13.57
N ALA A 174 -8.71 -1.39 -12.73
CA ALA A 174 -7.53 -1.03 -11.94
C ALA A 174 -7.26 -2.10 -10.87
N GLU A 175 -5.98 -2.44 -10.68
CA GLU A 175 -5.54 -3.43 -9.69
C GLU A 175 -4.45 -2.85 -8.78
N ILE A 176 -4.58 -3.10 -7.48
CA ILE A 176 -3.62 -2.71 -6.43
C ILE A 176 -3.08 -3.99 -5.80
N TYR A 177 -1.77 -4.07 -5.56
CA TYR A 177 -1.13 -5.27 -5.02
C TYR A 177 -0.33 -5.00 -3.75
N PHE A 178 -0.40 -5.94 -2.81
CA PHE A 178 0.30 -5.91 -1.53
C PHE A 178 0.90 -7.30 -1.24
N ASN A 179 2.15 -7.35 -0.81
CA ASN A 179 2.79 -8.60 -0.39
C ASN A 179 2.92 -8.66 1.13
N PHE A 180 2.61 -9.80 1.72
CA PHE A 180 2.77 -10.04 3.15
C PHE A 180 3.26 -11.46 3.41
N SER A 181 3.99 -11.64 4.51
CA SER A 181 4.37 -12.96 5.01
C SER A 181 3.61 -13.22 6.30
N SER A 182 2.78 -14.25 6.30
CA SER A 182 2.08 -14.72 7.49
C SER A 182 2.96 -15.72 8.24
N VAL A 183 3.37 -15.41 9.46
CA VAL A 183 4.17 -16.32 10.28
C VAL A 183 3.29 -17.25 11.11
N LYS A 184 3.63 -18.53 11.12
CA LYS A 184 2.98 -19.51 11.99
C LYS A 184 3.33 -19.18 13.45
N LYS A 185 2.31 -19.08 14.31
CA LYS A 185 2.52 -19.05 15.77
C LYS A 185 3.17 -20.36 16.25
#